data_AF-M5C2W1-F1
#
_entry.id   AF-M5C2W1-F1
#
_cell.length_a   1.000
_cell.length_b   1.000
_cell.length_c   1.000
_cell.angle_alpha   90.00
_cell.angle_beta   90.00
_cell.angle_gamma   90.00
#
_symmetry.space_group_name_H-M   'P 1'
#
loop_
_entity.id
_entity.type
_entity.pdbx_description
1 polymer ?
#
loop_
_entity_poly.entity_id
_entity_poly.type
_entity_poly.pdbx_seq_one_letter_code
_entity_poly.pdbx_strand_id
1 'polypeptide(L)'
;MDGVRAQGMHNAAHLMTRPGDLSNPSHSPNDPLFFLHHANLDRIRDKWQRTSPANAVAYGGGSVQNLTGYDDYPVGAPPNVDTTWDLPTCGLDTALTVNDVMSTTGGRLCFLYTDYAASA
;
A
#
# COMPACT_ATOMS: atom_id res chain seq x y z
N MET A 1 4.96 4.88 -9.30
CA MET A 1 5.30 3.47 -9.59
C MET A 1 6.55 3.18 -8.81
N ASP A 2 6.38 2.49 -7.69
CA ASP A 2 7.39 2.19 -6.67
C ASP A 2 8.62 1.55 -7.32
N GLY A 3 9.84 1.93 -6.94
CA GLY A 3 11.04 1.30 -7.49
C GLY A 3 12.01 0.84 -6.41
N VAL A 4 13.15 0.23 -6.75
CA VAL A 4 13.98 0.27 -7.98
C VAL A 4 13.92 -1.12 -8.65
N ARG A 5 13.42 -1.43 -9.86
CA ARG A 5 13.16 -0.68 -11.10
C ARG A 5 11.91 -1.23 -11.80
N ALA A 6 10.84 -0.45 -11.81
CA ALA A 6 9.61 -0.60 -12.60
C ALA A 6 8.62 -1.73 -12.26
N GLN A 7 8.98 -2.80 -11.53
CA GLN A 7 8.04 -3.88 -11.20
C GLN A 7 8.29 -4.48 -9.81
N GLY A 8 8.11 -3.68 -8.75
CA GLY A 8 7.95 -4.24 -7.41
C GLY A 8 6.82 -5.26 -7.38
N MET A 9 6.73 -6.08 -6.33
CA MET A 9 5.77 -7.19 -6.29
C MET A 9 4.29 -6.76 -6.48
N HIS A 10 3.96 -5.51 -6.12
CA HIS A 10 2.68 -4.88 -6.45
C HIS A 10 2.47 -4.82 -7.96
N ASN A 11 3.32 -4.06 -8.65
CA ASN A 11 3.16 -3.86 -10.09
C ASN A 11 3.37 -5.16 -10.89
N ALA A 12 4.29 -6.05 -10.49
CA ALA A 12 4.50 -7.33 -11.18
C ALA A 12 3.21 -8.20 -11.20
N ALA A 13 2.46 -8.24 -10.09
CA ALA A 13 1.21 -8.98 -10.00
C ALA A 13 0.09 -8.36 -10.87
N HIS A 14 0.02 -7.03 -10.95
CA HIS A 14 -0.90 -6.36 -11.87
C HIS A 14 -0.54 -6.62 -13.35
N LEU A 15 0.75 -6.63 -13.70
CA LEU A 15 1.19 -6.73 -15.08
C LEU A 15 1.14 -8.15 -15.66
N MET A 16 1.22 -9.19 -14.81
CA MET A 16 1.14 -10.59 -15.28
C MET A 16 -0.25 -10.99 -15.79
N THR A 17 -1.30 -10.25 -15.44
CA THR A 17 -2.68 -10.53 -15.87
C THR A 17 -3.07 -9.79 -17.15
N ARG A 18 -2.08 -9.35 -17.95
CA ARG A 18 -2.34 -8.70 -19.23
C ARG A 18 -2.79 -9.71 -20.29
N PRO A 19 -3.79 -9.37 -21.13
CA PRO A 19 -4.65 -8.19 -21.04
C PRO A 19 -5.76 -8.38 -20.01
N GLY A 20 -6.25 -7.29 -19.40
CA GLY A 20 -7.37 -7.32 -18.47
C GLY A 20 -7.42 -6.09 -17.56
N ASP A 21 -8.54 -5.92 -16.88
CA ASP A 21 -8.81 -4.76 -16.01
C ASP A 21 -7.77 -4.64 -14.89
N LEU A 22 -7.37 -5.76 -14.27
CA LEU A 22 -6.34 -5.76 -13.20
C LEU A 22 -5.02 -5.11 -13.63
N SER A 23 -4.68 -5.14 -14.92
CA SER A 23 -3.43 -4.58 -15.44
C SER A 23 -3.48 -3.09 -15.77
N ASN A 24 -4.66 -2.47 -15.67
CA ASN A 24 -4.88 -1.05 -15.88
C ASN A 24 -5.00 -0.33 -14.53
N PRO A 25 -4.12 0.63 -14.18
CA PRO A 25 -4.14 1.29 -12.87
C PRO A 25 -5.48 1.95 -12.48
N SER A 26 -6.25 2.43 -13.46
CA SER A 26 -7.54 3.10 -13.21
C SER A 26 -8.71 2.13 -13.10
N HIS A 27 -8.59 0.94 -13.70
CA HIS A 27 -9.67 -0.06 -13.74
C HIS A 27 -9.35 -1.31 -12.92
N SER A 28 -8.16 -1.40 -12.32
CA SER A 28 -7.72 -2.60 -11.62
C SER A 28 -8.66 -3.05 -10.52
N PRO A 29 -9.37 -2.18 -9.76
CA PRO A 29 -10.35 -2.61 -8.78
C PRO A 29 -11.62 -3.28 -9.35
N ASN A 30 -11.86 -3.22 -10.68
CA ASN A 30 -12.96 -3.92 -11.33
C ASN A 30 -12.75 -5.45 -11.34
N ASP A 31 -11.49 -5.91 -11.28
CA ASP A 31 -11.14 -7.32 -11.22
C ASP A 31 -11.11 -7.78 -9.74
N PRO A 32 -11.89 -8.80 -9.33
CA PRO A 32 -11.91 -9.29 -7.96
C PRO A 32 -10.53 -9.70 -7.40
N LEU A 33 -9.58 -10.08 -8.28
CA LEU A 33 -8.20 -10.40 -7.87
C LEU A 33 -7.48 -9.20 -7.24
N PHE A 34 -7.92 -7.97 -7.52
CA PHE A 34 -7.38 -6.75 -6.91
C PHE A 34 -7.39 -6.81 -5.39
N PHE A 35 -8.52 -7.22 -4.80
CA PHE A 35 -8.70 -7.25 -3.36
C PHE A 35 -7.82 -8.32 -2.70
N LEU A 36 -7.69 -9.49 -3.34
CA LEU A 36 -6.80 -10.55 -2.85
C LEU A 36 -5.32 -10.13 -2.95
N HIS A 37 -4.95 -9.48 -4.05
CA HIS A 37 -3.60 -8.98 -4.25
C HIS A 37 -3.22 -7.94 -3.19
N HIS A 38 -4.07 -6.91 -2.99
CA HIS A 38 -3.82 -5.84 -2.02
C HIS A 38 -3.92 -6.32 -0.57
N ALA A 39 -4.78 -7.30 -0.25
CA ALA A 39 -4.79 -7.92 1.08
C ALA A 39 -3.47 -8.64 1.39
N ASN A 40 -2.83 -9.27 0.40
CA ASN A 40 -1.52 -9.89 0.61
C ASN A 40 -0.39 -8.85 0.75
N LEU A 41 -0.47 -7.72 0.04
CA LEU A 41 0.47 -6.60 0.24
C LEU A 41 0.33 -5.99 1.64
N ASP A 42 -0.89 -5.78 2.12
CA ASP A 42 -1.14 -5.29 3.47
C ASP A 42 -0.61 -6.28 4.51
N ARG A 43 -0.82 -7.60 4.32
CA ARG A 43 -0.21 -8.63 5.17
C ARG A 43 1.33 -8.54 5.22
N ILE A 44 1.98 -8.27 4.10
CA ILE A 44 3.45 -8.15 4.04
C ILE A 44 3.90 -6.88 4.77
N ARG A 45 3.18 -5.77 4.59
CA ARG A 45 3.43 -4.52 5.32
C ARG A 45 3.26 -4.72 6.83
N ASP A 46 2.16 -5.33 7.25
CA ASP A 46 1.84 -5.63 8.64
C ASP A 46 2.89 -6.55 9.30
N LYS A 47 3.39 -7.55 8.56
CA LYS A 47 4.56 -8.35 9.00
C LYS A 47 5.82 -7.52 9.16
N TRP A 48 6.14 -6.68 8.17
CA TRP A 48 7.33 -5.82 8.22
C TRP A 48 7.25 -4.81 9.38
N GLN A 49 6.10 -4.21 9.62
CA GLN A 49 5.85 -3.31 10.75
C GLN A 49 6.11 -4.00 12.10
N ARG A 50 5.71 -5.27 12.25
CA ARG A 50 5.95 -6.04 13.48
C ARG A 50 7.39 -6.43 13.74
N THR A 51 8.28 -6.29 12.75
CA THR A 51 9.70 -6.67 12.95
C THR A 51 10.49 -5.67 13.81
N SER A 52 10.05 -4.42 13.93
CA SER A 52 10.64 -3.46 14.86
C SER A 52 9.69 -2.28 15.20
N PRO A 53 9.82 -1.65 16.37
CA PRO A 53 9.07 -0.43 16.70
C PRO A 53 9.30 0.71 15.71
N ALA A 54 10.50 0.81 15.14
CA ALA A 54 10.82 1.82 14.13
C ALA A 54 10.00 1.59 12.84
N ASN A 55 9.83 0.34 12.41
CA ASN A 55 9.02 0.01 11.24
C ASN A 55 7.53 0.26 11.48
N ALA A 56 7.05 0.01 12.71
CA ALA A 56 5.65 0.22 13.07
C ALA A 56 5.18 1.67 12.83
N VAL A 57 6.08 2.65 13.01
CA VAL A 57 5.80 4.09 12.85
C VAL A 57 6.39 4.69 11.57
N ALA A 58 7.06 3.88 10.74
CA ALA A 58 7.71 4.36 9.54
C ALA A 58 6.67 4.75 8.47
N TYR A 59 6.63 6.03 8.14
CA TYR A 59 5.81 6.60 7.08
C TYR A 59 6.49 7.85 6.54
N GLY A 60 6.41 8.06 5.22
CA GLY A 60 6.99 9.21 4.56
C GLY A 60 7.03 9.04 3.05
N GLY A 61 7.37 10.12 2.36
CA GLY A 61 7.35 10.21 0.90
C GLY A 61 6.69 11.49 0.43
N GLY A 62 6.70 11.73 -0.87
CA GLY A 62 6.06 12.89 -1.48
C GLY A 62 4.61 12.59 -1.88
N SER A 63 3.72 13.57 -1.74
CA SER A 63 2.30 13.42 -2.10
C SER A 63 2.05 13.40 -3.61
N VAL A 64 3.04 13.78 -4.42
CA VAL A 64 2.91 13.89 -5.87
C VAL A 64 3.58 12.70 -6.54
N GLN A 65 2.80 11.94 -7.30
CA GLN A 65 3.36 10.87 -8.11
C GLN A 65 4.17 11.45 -9.28
N ASN A 66 5.48 11.20 -9.29
CA ASN A 66 6.36 11.59 -10.40
C ASN A 66 6.93 10.34 -11.09
N LEU A 67 6.33 9.94 -12.20
CA LEU A 67 6.72 8.75 -12.95
C LEU A 67 7.92 8.96 -13.88
N THR A 68 8.22 10.21 -14.23
CA THR A 68 9.31 10.56 -15.15
C THR A 68 10.61 10.90 -14.42
N GLY A 69 10.52 11.49 -13.23
CA GLY A 69 11.65 11.79 -12.35
C GLY A 69 11.84 10.76 -11.24
N TYR A 70 11.79 9.47 -11.57
CA TYR A 70 11.88 8.40 -10.56
C TYR A 70 13.22 8.43 -9.79
N ASP A 71 14.32 8.72 -10.48
CA ASP A 71 15.66 8.76 -9.85
C ASP A 71 15.79 9.91 -8.84
N ASP A 72 15.04 11.00 -9.06
CA ASP A 72 14.99 12.16 -8.15
C ASP A 72 13.96 11.96 -7.02
N TYR A 73 12.85 11.26 -7.32
CA TYR A 73 11.69 11.13 -6.45
C TYR A 73 11.19 9.67 -6.33
N PRO A 74 12.00 8.76 -5.77
CA PRO A 74 11.71 7.32 -5.78
C PRO A 74 10.49 6.93 -4.94
N VAL A 75 10.08 7.79 -4.01
CA VAL A 75 8.92 7.63 -3.09
C VAL A 75 7.94 8.80 -3.20
N GLY A 76 7.87 9.44 -4.37
CA GLY A 76 7.02 10.58 -4.64
C GLY A 76 7.74 11.93 -4.51
N ALA A 77 7.25 12.92 -5.25
CA ALA A 77 7.73 14.28 -5.24
C ALA A 77 6.98 15.13 -4.20
N PRO A 78 7.60 16.21 -3.68
CA PRO A 78 7.00 17.08 -2.67
C PRO A 78 5.61 17.62 -3.04
N PRO A 79 4.80 18.02 -2.04
CA PRO A 79 5.12 18.12 -0.62
C PRO A 79 5.30 16.76 0.07
N ASN A 80 6.18 16.71 1.07
CA ASN A 80 6.37 15.49 1.86
C ASN A 80 5.19 15.33 2.83
N VAL A 81 4.74 14.08 3.00
CA VAL A 81 3.62 13.73 3.87
C VAL A 81 4.09 13.03 5.15
N ASP A 82 3.28 13.13 6.20
CA ASP A 82 3.43 12.39 7.45
C ASP A 82 2.09 11.75 7.85
N THR A 83 2.06 11.08 9.01
CA THR A 83 0.87 10.34 9.45
C THR A 83 -0.31 11.22 9.84
N THR A 84 -0.15 12.54 9.96
CA THR A 84 -1.23 13.48 10.28
C THR A 84 -2.04 13.93 9.07
N TRP A 85 -1.58 13.60 7.86
CA TRP A 85 -2.26 13.96 6.63
C TRP A 85 -3.57 13.20 6.46
N ASP A 86 -4.55 13.87 5.85
CA ASP A 86 -5.83 13.28 5.52
C ASP A 86 -5.67 12.09 4.57
N LEU A 87 -6.35 11.00 4.89
CA LEU A 87 -6.48 9.83 4.04
C LEU A 87 -7.73 10.01 3.15
N PRO A 88 -7.59 10.12 1.82
CA PRO A 88 -8.75 10.26 0.94
C PRO A 88 -9.61 8.99 0.96
N THR A 89 -10.82 9.08 1.53
CA THR A 89 -11.75 7.94 1.60
C THR A 89 -12.74 7.89 0.44
N CYS A 90 -12.82 8.95 -0.37
CA CYS A 90 -13.75 9.09 -1.50
C CYS A 90 -15.23 8.82 -1.12
N GLY A 91 -15.61 9.09 0.13
CA GLY A 91 -16.96 8.87 0.66
C GLY A 91 -17.26 7.44 1.11
N LEU A 92 -16.28 6.53 1.08
CA LEU A 92 -16.42 5.14 1.56
C LEU A 92 -16.27 5.01 3.08
N ASP A 93 -15.70 6.02 3.73
CA ASP A 93 -15.59 6.10 5.19
C ASP A 93 -15.67 7.58 5.64
N THR A 94 -15.76 7.78 6.95
CA THR A 94 -15.58 9.07 7.63
C THR A 94 -14.21 9.69 7.34
N ALA A 95 -14.02 10.96 7.69
CA ALA A 95 -12.71 11.59 7.56
C ALA A 95 -11.70 10.90 8.47
N LEU A 96 -10.58 10.44 7.90
CA LEU A 96 -9.50 9.74 8.57
C LEU A 96 -8.17 10.39 8.21
N THR A 97 -7.20 10.24 9.09
CA THR A 97 -5.79 10.50 8.81
C THR A 97 -5.07 9.19 8.48
N VAL A 98 -3.87 9.29 7.93
CA VAL A 98 -2.99 8.12 7.76
C VAL A 98 -2.77 7.40 9.09
N ASN A 99 -2.59 8.13 10.20
CA ASN A 99 -2.36 7.58 11.54
C ASN A 99 -3.47 6.61 11.97
N ASP A 100 -4.73 6.88 11.59
CA ASP A 100 -5.88 6.06 11.98
C ASP A 100 -5.86 4.64 11.39
N VAL A 101 -5.04 4.41 10.37
CA VAL A 101 -4.92 3.12 9.66
C VAL A 101 -3.49 2.55 9.67
N MET A 102 -2.58 3.12 10.47
CA MET A 102 -1.20 2.62 10.54
C MET A 102 -1.06 1.25 11.21
N SER A 103 -2.06 0.81 11.99
CA SER A 103 -2.06 -0.47 12.70
C SER A 103 -3.33 -1.27 12.37
N THR A 104 -3.19 -2.56 12.10
CA THR A 104 -4.30 -3.49 11.85
C THR A 104 -5.20 -3.69 13.08
N THR A 105 -4.70 -3.37 14.28
CA THR A 105 -5.42 -3.47 15.56
C THR A 105 -5.48 -2.14 16.33
N GLY A 106 -5.23 -1.03 15.66
CA GLY A 106 -5.26 0.31 16.25
C GLY A 106 -6.07 1.30 15.42
N GLY A 107 -6.50 2.39 16.06
CA GLY A 107 -7.29 3.43 15.41
C GLY A 107 -8.60 2.89 14.86
N ARG A 108 -8.77 2.95 13.54
CA ARG A 108 -9.98 2.57 12.80
C ARG A 108 -10.12 1.06 12.59
N LEU A 109 -9.03 0.29 12.69
CA LEU A 109 -8.93 -1.11 12.28
C LEU A 109 -8.88 -2.07 13.47
N CYS A 110 -9.45 -3.27 13.30
CA CYS A 110 -9.44 -4.34 14.31
C CYS A 110 -9.48 -5.72 13.65
N PHE A 111 -8.38 -6.10 13.00
CA PHE A 111 -8.23 -7.42 12.38
C PHE A 111 -6.79 -7.93 12.50
N LEU A 112 -6.60 -9.22 12.23
CA LEU A 112 -5.30 -9.87 12.18
C LEU A 112 -5.20 -10.75 10.94
N TYR A 113 -4.01 -10.81 10.34
CA TYR A 113 -3.70 -11.85 9.37
C TYR A 113 -3.26 -13.11 10.10
N THR A 114 -3.88 -14.24 9.75
CA THR A 114 -3.40 -15.53 10.23
C THR A 114 -2.09 -15.91 9.53
N ASP A 115 -1.15 -16.43 10.30
CA ASP A 115 0.01 -17.10 9.76
C ASP A 115 -0.33 -18.59 9.65
N TYR A 116 -0.52 -19.04 8.42
CA TYR A 116 -0.49 -20.47 8.13
C TYR A 116 0.96 -20.93 8.28
N ALA A 117 1.32 -21.39 9.47
CA ALA A 117 2.43 -22.31 9.60
C ALA A 117 1.98 -23.59 8.89
N ALA A 118 2.53 -23.87 7.70
CA ALA A 118 2.53 -25.25 7.25
C ALA A 118 3.22 -26.03 8.38
N SER A 119 2.47 -26.89 9.07
CA SER A 119 3.03 -27.83 10.03
C SER A 119 4.17 -28.55 9.33
N ALA A 120 5.40 -28.27 9.74
CA ALA A 120 6.58 -29.02 9.35
C ALA A 120 6.58 -30.38 10.05
#